data_AF-C7NKH7-F1
#
_entry.id   AF-C7NKH7-F1
#
_cell.length_a   1.000
_cell.length_b   1.000
_cell.length_c   1.000
_cell.angle_alpha   90.00
_cell.angle_beta   90.00
_cell.angle_gamma   90.00
#
_symmetry.space_group_name_H-M   'P 1'
#
loop_
_entity.id
_entity.type
_entity.pdbx_description
1 polymer ?
#
loop_
_entity_poly.entity_id
_entity_poly.type
_entity_poly.pdbx_seq_one_letter_code
_entity_poly.pdbx_strand_id
1 'polypeptide(L)'
;MTLTTVPSPTFATDVMGNVGGVDTHKATHYAALVDARGHLLAHQEFPANERGYHAMLDWFLEHGPLEAVGVESTGSFGASLARFLTGKKVHVVEANSLNVTVRRRDGKSDRLDAEQVARAVLSQASTAIPKSKNGAVEVIRALRVTRTSAVKAKTQTFNTLWGLIIGSPSVLRDELTALSKRTLIKRCLALRPETTDLLSLASRPDRLLLAGTKTALRDLARRWRSLDEEIAALNRQIDGLVRQAAPELVALHGVGAEVAGQFLVTVGDNNNRIHSEAAFAKLCGVAPQPASSGRTTGRHRLSRGGDRAANSALYIVALVRMRRHQPTIDYVQRRTAEGLSKREIIRCLKRYIAREIYANLPRQASEPPSPVPLTTAA
;
A
#
# COMPACT_ATOMS: atom_id res chain seq x y z
N MET A 1 16.31 72.80 8.88
CA MET A 1 15.42 71.67 9.23
C MET A 1 14.85 71.12 7.94
N THR A 2 15.54 70.16 7.33
CA THR A 2 15.10 69.43 6.14
C THR A 2 14.47 68.13 6.61
N LEU A 3 13.15 68.00 6.44
CA LEU A 3 12.40 66.80 6.77
C LEU A 3 12.66 65.73 5.71
N THR A 4 13.43 64.71 6.08
CA THR A 4 13.67 63.52 5.26
C THR A 4 12.42 62.65 5.27
N THR A 5 11.76 62.51 4.13
CA THR A 5 10.63 61.61 3.93
C THR A 5 11.11 60.16 3.98
N VAL A 6 10.66 59.39 4.98
CA VAL A 6 10.90 57.94 5.07
C VAL A 6 9.99 57.25 4.06
N PRO A 7 10.51 56.38 3.16
CA PRO A 7 9.67 55.64 2.24
C PRO A 7 8.82 54.62 3.01
N SER A 8 7.52 54.60 2.73
CA SER A 8 6.59 53.59 3.24
C SER A 8 7.05 52.19 2.83
N PRO A 9 6.98 51.19 3.73
CA PRO A 9 7.33 49.82 3.37
C PRO A 9 6.37 49.33 2.30
N THR A 10 6.91 49.04 1.11
CA THR A 10 6.20 48.29 0.08
C THR A 10 6.01 46.88 0.64
N PHE A 11 4.80 46.57 1.12
CA PHE A 11 4.43 45.18 1.35
C PHE A 11 4.52 44.49 -0.01
N ALA A 12 5.54 43.65 -0.20
CA ALA A 12 5.49 42.65 -1.25
C ALA A 12 4.23 41.84 -0.97
N THR A 13 3.20 42.04 -1.78
CA THR A 13 2.05 41.16 -1.81
C THR A 13 2.61 39.79 -2.19
N ASP A 14 2.70 38.91 -1.20
CA ASP A 14 2.94 37.49 -1.43
C ASP A 14 1.78 37.04 -2.31
N VAL A 15 2.02 36.93 -3.63
CA VAL A 15 1.01 36.54 -4.60
C VAL A 15 0.80 35.05 -4.35
N MET A 16 -0.15 34.72 -3.46
CA MET A 16 -0.59 33.33 -3.26
C MET A 16 -0.94 32.76 -4.63
N GLY A 17 -0.27 31.67 -4.98
CA GLY A 17 -0.42 31.06 -6.30
C GLY A 17 -1.76 30.35 -6.43
N ASN A 18 -2.12 30.01 -7.66
CA ASN A 18 -3.29 29.20 -7.93
C ASN A 18 -3.07 27.78 -7.39
N VAL A 19 -4.16 27.10 -7.03
CA VAL A 19 -4.15 25.71 -6.55
C VAL A 19 -4.91 24.82 -7.51
N GLY A 20 -4.24 23.80 -8.01
CA GLY A 20 -4.84 22.77 -8.86
C GLY A 20 -5.47 21.65 -8.03
N GLY A 21 -6.52 21.04 -8.55
CA GLY A 21 -7.09 19.81 -8.02
C GLY A 21 -7.38 18.83 -9.14
N VAL A 22 -7.05 17.56 -8.94
CA VAL A 22 -7.18 16.54 -9.98
C VAL A 22 -7.90 15.31 -9.44
N ASP A 23 -9.05 15.02 -10.06
CA ASP A 23 -9.73 13.74 -9.93
C ASP A 23 -9.18 12.74 -10.96
N THR A 24 -8.84 11.53 -10.54
CA THR A 24 -8.05 10.60 -11.36
C THR A 24 -8.83 9.33 -11.71
N HIS A 25 -9.01 9.11 -13.02
CA HIS A 25 -9.61 7.91 -13.58
C HIS A 25 -8.62 7.10 -14.42
N LYS A 26 -9.07 5.94 -14.91
CA LYS A 26 -8.23 4.98 -15.64
C LYS A 26 -7.69 5.53 -16.97
N ALA A 27 -8.53 6.23 -17.73
CA ALA A 27 -8.22 6.68 -19.09
C ALA A 27 -7.95 8.18 -19.16
N THR A 28 -8.56 8.95 -18.26
CA THR A 28 -8.45 10.41 -18.21
C THR A 28 -8.33 10.90 -16.76
N HIS A 29 -7.89 12.14 -16.62
CA HIS A 29 -7.81 12.87 -15.37
C HIS A 29 -8.52 14.20 -15.55
N TYR A 30 -9.37 14.55 -14.59
CA TYR A 30 -10.12 15.80 -14.63
C TYR A 30 -9.45 16.80 -13.71
N ALA A 31 -9.02 17.94 -14.24
CA ALA A 31 -8.35 18.99 -13.50
C ALA A 31 -9.25 20.21 -13.31
N ALA A 32 -9.14 20.83 -12.15
CA ALA A 32 -9.74 22.12 -11.83
C ALA A 32 -8.67 23.03 -11.22
N LEU A 33 -8.77 24.33 -11.47
CA LEU A 33 -7.85 25.34 -10.96
C LEU A 33 -8.62 26.41 -10.19
N VAL A 34 -8.19 26.72 -8.98
CA VAL A 34 -8.77 27.79 -8.17
C VAL A 34 -7.75 28.87 -7.84
N ASP A 35 -8.20 30.12 -7.71
CA ASP A 35 -7.38 31.22 -7.23
C ASP A 35 -7.16 31.15 -5.69
N ALA A 36 -6.35 32.06 -5.15
CA ALA A 36 -6.08 32.17 -3.72
C ALA A 36 -7.33 32.46 -2.85
N ARG A 37 -8.43 32.95 -3.45
CA ARG A 37 -9.72 33.18 -2.78
C ARG A 37 -10.67 31.98 -2.92
N GLY A 38 -10.25 30.96 -3.67
CA GLY A 38 -11.05 29.77 -3.98
C GLY A 38 -12.05 30.00 -5.11
N HIS A 39 -11.94 31.00 -5.97
CA HIS A 39 -12.78 31.05 -7.17
C HIS A 39 -12.26 30.06 -8.21
N LEU A 40 -13.18 29.33 -8.86
CA LEU A 40 -12.83 28.44 -9.96
C LEU A 40 -12.43 29.30 -11.17
N LEU A 41 -11.18 29.13 -11.62
CA LEU A 41 -10.64 29.83 -12.79
C LEU A 41 -10.90 29.04 -14.07
N ALA A 42 -10.59 27.75 -14.05
CA ALA A 42 -10.72 26.88 -15.21
C ALA A 42 -10.83 25.41 -14.79
N HIS A 43 -11.33 24.57 -15.70
CA HIS A 43 -11.35 23.12 -15.53
C HIS A 43 -11.26 22.43 -16.90
N GLN A 44 -10.58 21.28 -16.97
CA GLN A 44 -10.36 20.57 -18.22
C GLN A 44 -10.05 19.08 -17.99
N GLU A 45 -10.41 18.25 -18.95
CA GLU A 45 -10.08 16.82 -18.98
C GLU A 45 -8.81 16.57 -19.80
N PHE A 46 -7.94 15.69 -19.27
CA PHE A 46 -6.67 15.32 -19.90
C PHE A 46 -6.54 13.79 -19.99
N PRO A 47 -5.91 13.25 -21.05
CA PRO A 47 -5.56 11.83 -21.11
C PRO A 47 -4.66 11.39 -19.95
N ALA A 48 -4.88 10.19 -19.41
CA ALA A 48 -4.06 9.61 -18.35
C ALA A 48 -2.77 8.97 -18.90
N ASN A 49 -1.96 9.76 -19.60
CA ASN A 49 -0.68 9.36 -20.18
C ASN A 49 0.33 10.51 -20.13
N GLU A 50 1.58 10.25 -20.50
CA GLU A 50 2.67 11.23 -20.43
C GLU A 50 2.36 12.53 -21.18
N ARG A 51 1.79 12.44 -22.38
CA ARG A 51 1.39 13.62 -23.16
C ARG A 51 0.32 14.43 -22.44
N GLY A 52 -0.67 13.76 -21.84
CA GLY A 52 -1.71 14.42 -21.06
C GLY A 52 -1.20 15.06 -19.77
N TYR A 53 -0.19 14.47 -19.12
CA TYR A 53 0.43 15.06 -17.93
C TYR A 53 1.20 16.34 -18.26
N HIS A 54 1.94 16.36 -19.37
CA HIS A 54 2.57 17.57 -19.89
C HIS A 54 1.53 18.64 -20.21
N ALA A 55 0.52 18.31 -21.02
CA ALA A 55 -0.54 19.25 -21.38
C ALA A 55 -1.28 19.82 -20.16
N MET A 56 -1.52 19.00 -19.12
CA MET A 56 -2.13 19.46 -17.88
C MET A 56 -1.25 20.44 -17.11
N LEU A 57 0.06 20.17 -17.02
CA LEU A 57 0.98 21.07 -16.34
C LEU A 57 1.13 22.40 -17.09
N ASP A 58 1.27 22.35 -18.40
CA ASP A 58 1.34 23.54 -19.25
C ASP A 58 0.06 24.37 -19.08
N TRP A 59 -1.11 23.71 -19.12
CA TRP A 59 -2.40 24.34 -18.88
C TRP A 59 -2.50 25.01 -17.50
N PHE A 60 -1.99 24.39 -16.42
CA PHE A 60 -1.97 25.03 -15.10
C PHE A 60 -1.13 26.32 -15.11
N LEU A 61 0.04 26.28 -15.76
CA LEU A 61 0.98 27.41 -15.80
C LEU A 61 0.53 28.54 -16.73
N GLU A 62 -0.23 28.24 -17.78
CA GLU A 62 -0.88 29.24 -18.65
C GLU A 62 -1.85 30.15 -17.88
N HIS A 63 -2.43 29.65 -16.79
CA HIS A 63 -3.37 30.40 -15.95
C HIS A 63 -2.69 31.19 -14.81
N GLY A 64 -1.36 31.18 -14.73
CA GLY A 64 -0.56 31.93 -13.76
C GLY A 64 0.26 31.06 -12.80
N PRO A 65 0.86 31.68 -11.77
CA PRO A 65 1.72 30.98 -10.81
C PRO A 65 0.98 29.84 -10.11
N LEU A 66 1.59 28.65 -10.07
CA LEU A 66 1.01 27.46 -9.45
C LEU A 66 1.68 27.19 -8.10
N GLU A 67 0.89 27.20 -7.03
CA GLU A 67 1.39 26.96 -5.66
C GLU A 67 1.42 25.47 -5.33
N ALA A 68 0.33 24.75 -5.60
CA ALA A 68 0.21 23.33 -5.29
C ALA A 68 -0.82 22.64 -6.18
N VAL A 69 -0.71 21.32 -6.29
CA VAL A 69 -1.72 20.47 -6.95
C VAL A 69 -2.17 19.36 -6.02
N GLY A 70 -3.45 19.35 -5.70
CA GLY A 70 -4.14 18.24 -5.06
C GLY A 70 -4.39 17.11 -6.05
N VAL A 71 -3.99 15.89 -5.72
CA VAL A 71 -4.24 14.70 -6.56
C VAL A 71 -4.97 13.65 -5.74
N GLU A 72 -6.13 13.21 -6.23
CA GLU A 72 -6.85 12.08 -5.64
C GLU A 72 -6.18 10.75 -6.02
N SER A 73 -6.27 9.74 -5.15
CA SER A 73 -5.89 8.36 -5.48
C SER A 73 -4.44 8.22 -5.97
N THR A 74 -3.50 8.94 -5.36
CA THR A 74 -2.04 8.84 -5.62
C THR A 74 -1.49 7.42 -5.38
N GLY A 75 -2.26 6.58 -4.67
CA GLY A 75 -2.05 5.16 -4.48
C GLY A 75 -2.32 4.28 -5.72
N SER A 76 -3.14 4.72 -6.68
CA SER A 76 -3.61 3.97 -7.85
C SER A 76 -3.55 4.81 -9.14
N PHE A 77 -4.67 5.38 -9.60
CA PHE A 77 -4.78 6.08 -10.88
C PHE A 77 -3.94 7.36 -10.92
N GLY A 78 -3.91 8.13 -9.83
CA GLY A 78 -3.09 9.33 -9.72
C GLY A 78 -1.60 9.09 -9.50
N ALA A 79 -1.14 7.84 -9.41
CA ALA A 79 0.25 7.53 -9.07
C ALA A 79 1.25 8.08 -10.09
N SER A 80 0.98 7.89 -11.39
CA SER A 80 1.86 8.34 -12.47
C SER A 80 1.89 9.85 -12.58
N LEU A 81 0.72 10.51 -12.45
CA LEU A 81 0.61 11.97 -12.43
C LEU A 81 1.36 12.58 -11.25
N ALA A 82 1.14 12.07 -10.03
CA ALA A 82 1.81 12.58 -8.83
C ALA A 82 3.34 12.49 -8.97
N ARG A 83 3.86 11.39 -9.51
CA ARG A 83 5.29 11.21 -9.79
C ARG A 83 5.80 12.19 -10.85
N PHE A 84 5.05 12.38 -11.93
CA PHE A 84 5.39 13.35 -12.98
C PHE A 84 5.49 14.78 -12.41
N LEU A 85 4.46 15.24 -11.71
CA LEU A 85 4.41 16.57 -11.10
C LEU A 85 5.53 16.78 -10.07
N THR A 86 5.77 15.79 -9.21
CA THR A 86 6.89 15.83 -8.25
C THR A 86 8.23 15.93 -8.97
N GLY A 87 8.42 15.18 -10.07
CA GLY A 87 9.63 15.25 -10.90
C GLY A 87 9.83 16.61 -11.57
N LYS A 88 8.75 17.36 -11.81
CA LYS A 88 8.76 18.74 -12.28
C LYS A 88 8.84 19.78 -11.14
N LYS A 89 9.10 19.33 -9.91
CA LYS A 89 9.20 20.14 -8.69
C LYS A 89 7.91 20.87 -8.31
N VAL A 90 6.75 20.40 -8.78
CA VAL A 90 5.43 20.87 -8.35
C VAL A 90 5.17 20.35 -6.94
N HIS A 91 4.64 21.20 -6.06
CA HIS A 91 4.18 20.78 -4.74
C HIS A 91 2.88 19.96 -4.87
N VAL A 92 2.98 18.64 -4.69
CA VAL A 92 1.83 17.73 -4.80
C VAL A 92 1.30 17.38 -3.42
N VAL A 93 -0.02 17.47 -3.26
CA VAL A 93 -0.74 17.07 -2.03
C VAL A 93 -1.68 15.92 -2.37
N GLU A 94 -1.62 14.84 -1.59
CA GLU A 94 -2.63 13.77 -1.64
C GLU A 94 -3.90 14.26 -0.96
N ALA A 95 -4.97 14.36 -1.75
CA ALA A 95 -6.27 14.83 -1.29
C ALA A 95 -7.32 13.82 -1.75
N ASN A 96 -7.68 12.90 -0.85
CA ASN A 96 -8.81 12.01 -1.07
C ASN A 96 -10.07 12.74 -0.62
N SER A 97 -11.05 12.87 -1.51
CA SER A 97 -12.30 13.58 -1.26
C SER A 97 -13.09 12.98 -0.08
N LEU A 98 -13.05 13.65 1.07
CA LEU A 98 -13.63 13.16 2.33
C LEU A 98 -15.09 13.57 2.59
N ASN A 99 -15.71 14.39 1.73
CA ASN A 99 -17.03 14.96 2.03
C ASN A 99 -18.20 14.21 1.35
N VAL A 100 -18.59 13.08 1.94
CA VAL A 100 -19.81 12.35 1.59
C VAL A 100 -21.07 13.23 1.72
N THR A 101 -21.05 14.22 2.61
CA THR A 101 -22.18 15.13 2.87
C THR A 101 -22.44 16.11 1.73
N VAL A 102 -21.38 16.63 1.08
CA VAL A 102 -21.48 17.54 -0.08
C VAL A 102 -21.95 16.77 -1.32
N ARG A 103 -21.43 15.55 -1.53
CA ARG A 103 -21.86 14.63 -2.60
C ARG A 103 -23.37 14.33 -2.62
N ARG A 104 -24.06 14.44 -1.48
CA ARG A 104 -25.51 14.20 -1.39
C ARG A 104 -26.36 15.39 -1.83
N ARG A 105 -25.81 16.60 -1.89
CA ARG A 105 -26.55 17.82 -2.24
C ARG A 105 -26.40 18.19 -3.71
N ASP A 106 -25.20 18.09 -4.27
CA ASP A 106 -24.89 18.69 -5.58
C ASP A 106 -24.76 17.67 -6.74
N GLY A 107 -24.94 16.37 -6.44
CA GLY A 107 -24.74 15.29 -7.41
C GLY A 107 -23.27 14.89 -7.59
N LYS A 108 -23.00 13.95 -8.51
CA LYS A 108 -21.65 13.46 -8.82
C LYS A 108 -21.21 14.00 -10.18
N SER A 109 -20.12 14.73 -10.22
CA SER A 109 -19.47 15.19 -11.45
C SER A 109 -17.96 15.29 -11.22
N ASP A 110 -17.17 14.83 -12.19
CA ASP A 110 -15.70 14.84 -12.12
C ASP A 110 -15.16 16.27 -11.93
N ARG A 111 -15.88 17.29 -12.45
CA ARG A 111 -15.58 18.71 -12.18
C ARG A 111 -15.68 19.04 -10.70
N LEU A 112 -16.77 18.66 -10.05
CA LEU A 112 -17.01 18.97 -8.64
C LEU A 112 -16.02 18.22 -7.74
N ASP A 113 -15.65 16.99 -8.10
CA ASP A 113 -14.65 16.22 -7.36
C ASP A 113 -13.25 16.89 -7.49
N ALA A 114 -12.82 17.27 -8.71
CA ALA A 114 -11.54 17.97 -8.92
C ALA A 114 -11.49 19.35 -8.23
N GLU A 115 -12.58 20.12 -8.27
CA GLU A 115 -12.66 21.42 -7.59
C GLU A 115 -12.61 21.27 -6.06
N GLN A 116 -13.29 20.27 -5.50
CA GLN A 116 -13.22 19.96 -4.07
C GLN A 116 -11.81 19.57 -3.65
N VAL A 117 -11.08 18.83 -4.49
CA VAL A 117 -9.68 18.49 -4.25
C VAL A 117 -8.83 19.77 -4.19
N ALA A 118 -8.99 20.69 -5.14
CA ALA A 118 -8.25 21.96 -5.15
C ALA A 118 -8.54 22.79 -3.88
N ARG A 119 -9.82 22.92 -3.51
CA ARG A 119 -10.27 23.65 -2.32
C ARG A 119 -9.78 23.01 -1.02
N ALA A 120 -9.69 21.68 -0.95
CA ALA A 120 -9.18 20.97 0.22
C ALA A 120 -7.69 21.25 0.44
N VAL A 121 -6.92 21.41 -0.64
CA VAL A 121 -5.51 21.83 -0.57
C VAL A 121 -5.39 23.29 -0.17
N LEU A 122 -6.14 24.19 -0.83
CA LEU A 122 -6.13 25.62 -0.54
C LEU A 122 -6.47 25.91 0.93
N SER A 123 -7.50 25.24 1.47
CA SER A 123 -7.93 25.38 2.88
C SER A 123 -7.04 24.67 3.90
N GLN A 124 -5.97 23.98 3.46
CA GLN A 124 -5.11 23.15 4.31
C GLN A 124 -5.89 22.04 5.06
N ALA A 125 -7.07 21.67 4.58
CA ALA A 125 -7.83 20.52 5.07
C ALA A 125 -7.16 19.19 4.67
N SER A 126 -6.45 19.20 3.53
CA SER A 126 -5.56 18.13 3.08
C SER A 126 -4.13 18.64 3.04
N THR A 127 -3.23 17.98 3.76
CA THR A 127 -1.80 18.31 3.85
C THR A 127 -0.90 17.09 3.65
N ALA A 128 -1.48 15.96 3.24
CA ALA A 128 -0.75 14.71 3.12
C ALA A 128 0.20 14.75 1.91
N ILE A 129 1.50 14.57 2.15
CA ILE A 129 2.47 14.43 1.07
C ILE A 129 2.35 13.00 0.50
N PRO A 130 2.15 12.83 -0.83
CA PRO A 130 2.06 11.51 -1.44
C PRO A 130 3.39 10.77 -1.32
N LYS A 131 3.34 9.44 -1.38
CA LYS A 131 4.56 8.63 -1.50
C LYS A 131 5.23 8.92 -2.84
N SER A 132 6.55 9.09 -2.84
CA SER A 132 7.32 9.35 -4.07
C SER A 132 7.20 8.22 -5.11
N LYS A 133 6.94 6.98 -4.66
CA LYS A 133 6.75 5.80 -5.52
C LYS A 133 7.86 5.65 -6.56
N ASN A 134 9.09 5.77 -6.10
CA ASN A 134 10.28 5.66 -6.92
C ASN A 134 11.32 4.77 -6.21
N GLY A 135 12.51 4.62 -6.77
CA GLY A 135 13.62 3.96 -6.09
C GLY A 135 13.35 2.52 -5.62
N ALA A 136 14.09 2.13 -4.58
CA ALA A 136 14.10 0.75 -4.09
C ALA A 136 12.79 0.34 -3.40
N VAL A 137 12.10 1.24 -2.69
CA VAL A 137 10.86 0.86 -1.98
C VAL A 137 9.75 0.56 -2.99
N GLU A 138 9.67 1.29 -4.10
CA GLU A 138 8.69 1.00 -5.15
C GLU A 138 8.98 -0.34 -5.86
N VAL A 139 10.25 -0.68 -6.09
CA VAL A 139 10.64 -2.02 -6.58
C VAL A 139 10.24 -3.11 -5.57
N ILE A 140 10.54 -2.92 -4.28
CA ILE A 140 10.10 -3.83 -3.22
C ILE A 140 8.58 -3.97 -3.22
N ARG A 141 7.82 -2.88 -3.38
CA ARG A 141 6.35 -2.90 -3.48
C ARG A 141 5.90 -3.77 -4.63
N ALA A 142 6.43 -3.55 -5.83
CA ALA A 142 6.06 -4.29 -7.03
C ALA A 142 6.32 -5.79 -6.85
N LEU A 143 7.52 -6.17 -6.39
CA LEU A 143 7.88 -7.57 -6.14
C LEU A 143 7.01 -8.21 -5.05
N ARG A 144 6.67 -7.49 -3.98
CA ARG A 144 5.77 -7.98 -2.92
C ARG A 144 4.34 -8.20 -3.42
N VAL A 145 3.84 -7.34 -4.30
CA VAL A 145 2.53 -7.52 -4.95
C VAL A 145 2.55 -8.79 -5.81
N THR A 146 3.55 -8.97 -6.66
CA THR A 146 3.72 -10.17 -7.49
C THR A 146 3.80 -11.43 -6.64
N ARG A 147 4.63 -11.41 -5.59
CA ARG A 147 4.77 -12.53 -4.65
C ARG A 147 3.44 -12.87 -3.98
N THR A 148 2.69 -11.86 -3.53
CA THR A 148 1.39 -12.07 -2.88
C THR A 148 0.40 -12.71 -3.85
N SER A 149 0.41 -12.30 -5.12
CA SER A 149 -0.38 -12.93 -6.18
C SER A 149 0.01 -14.41 -6.37
N ALA A 150 1.30 -14.70 -6.50
CA ALA A 150 1.81 -16.05 -6.66
C ALA A 150 1.47 -16.97 -5.47
N VAL A 151 1.58 -16.47 -4.23
CA VAL A 151 1.18 -17.22 -3.02
C VAL A 151 -0.31 -17.58 -3.02
N LYS A 152 -1.18 -16.64 -3.42
CA LYS A 152 -2.62 -16.89 -3.56
C LYS A 152 -2.90 -17.92 -4.66
N ALA A 153 -2.30 -17.75 -5.84
CA ALA A 153 -2.44 -18.68 -6.95
C ALA A 153 -1.95 -20.10 -6.59
N LYS A 154 -0.85 -20.20 -5.84
CA LYS A 154 -0.30 -21.49 -5.39
C LYS A 154 -1.23 -22.18 -4.41
N THR A 155 -1.81 -21.42 -3.49
CA THR A 155 -2.81 -21.93 -2.52
C THR A 155 -4.07 -22.41 -3.24
N GLN A 156 -4.58 -21.61 -4.18
CA GLN A 156 -5.74 -21.99 -4.99
C GLN A 156 -5.46 -23.25 -5.81
N THR A 157 -4.29 -23.33 -6.46
CA THR A 157 -3.87 -24.50 -7.24
C THR A 157 -3.81 -25.75 -6.37
N PHE A 158 -3.31 -25.65 -5.14
CA PHE A 158 -3.30 -26.77 -4.20
C PHE A 158 -4.72 -27.18 -3.80
N ASN A 159 -5.60 -26.22 -3.51
CA ASN A 159 -6.99 -26.52 -3.13
C ASN A 159 -7.75 -27.19 -4.28
N THR A 160 -7.56 -26.74 -5.52
CA THR A 160 -8.12 -27.39 -6.71
C THR A 160 -7.58 -28.81 -6.88
N LEU A 161 -6.26 -29.01 -6.72
CA LEU A 161 -5.63 -30.33 -6.78
C LEU A 161 -6.21 -31.26 -5.70
N TRP A 162 -6.35 -30.78 -4.47
CA TRP A 162 -6.93 -31.54 -3.37
C TRP A 162 -8.39 -31.90 -3.65
N GLY A 163 -9.19 -30.96 -4.15
CA GLY A 163 -10.58 -31.22 -4.55
C GLY A 163 -10.70 -32.34 -5.59
N LEU A 164 -9.84 -32.36 -6.61
CA LEU A 164 -9.81 -33.44 -7.60
C LEU A 164 -9.41 -34.79 -7.01
N ILE A 165 -8.48 -34.81 -6.04
CA ILE A 165 -8.08 -36.06 -5.37
C ILE A 165 -9.26 -36.67 -4.61
N ILE A 166 -10.03 -35.85 -3.89
CA ILE A 166 -11.17 -36.34 -3.10
C ILE A 166 -12.23 -37.01 -3.99
N GLY A 167 -12.45 -36.51 -5.20
CA GLY A 167 -13.37 -37.08 -6.18
C GLY A 167 -12.74 -38.10 -7.16
N SER A 168 -11.47 -38.48 -6.98
CA SER A 168 -10.78 -39.39 -7.89
C SER A 168 -11.14 -40.87 -7.64
N PRO A 169 -10.90 -41.79 -8.61
CA PRO A 169 -11.09 -43.23 -8.41
C PRO A 169 -10.38 -43.75 -7.16
N SER A 170 -11.00 -44.69 -6.43
CA SER A 170 -10.56 -45.15 -5.10
C SER A 170 -9.07 -45.51 -5.03
N VAL A 171 -8.58 -46.29 -6.00
CA VAL A 171 -7.16 -46.68 -6.08
C VAL A 171 -6.21 -45.47 -6.06
N LEU A 172 -6.57 -44.39 -6.76
CA LEU A 172 -5.76 -43.17 -6.80
C LEU A 172 -6.00 -42.29 -5.56
N ARG A 173 -7.25 -42.18 -5.12
CA ARG A 173 -7.63 -41.39 -3.93
C ARG A 173 -6.94 -41.91 -2.68
N ASP A 174 -7.04 -43.21 -2.42
CA ASP A 174 -6.57 -43.84 -1.19
C ASP A 174 -5.03 -43.77 -1.11
N GLU A 175 -4.35 -43.91 -2.25
CA GLU A 175 -2.91 -43.67 -2.35
C GLU A 175 -2.54 -42.20 -2.01
N LEU A 176 -3.20 -41.23 -2.65
CA LEU A 176 -2.78 -39.83 -2.59
C LEU A 176 -3.16 -39.13 -1.28
N THR A 177 -4.31 -39.48 -0.68
CA THR A 177 -4.80 -38.86 0.56
C THR A 177 -3.93 -39.17 1.78
N ALA A 178 -3.20 -40.28 1.76
CA ALA A 178 -2.26 -40.67 2.82
C ALA A 178 -0.95 -39.86 2.81
N LEU A 179 -0.69 -39.06 1.77
CA LEU A 179 0.60 -38.40 1.57
C LEU A 179 0.66 -37.00 2.19
N SER A 180 1.83 -36.65 2.75
CA SER A 180 2.12 -35.27 3.15
C SER A 180 2.08 -34.33 1.93
N LYS A 181 1.74 -33.05 2.13
CA LYS A 181 1.66 -32.05 1.04
C LYS A 181 2.86 -32.07 0.07
N ARG A 182 4.09 -32.17 0.59
CA ARG A 182 5.31 -32.14 -0.23
C ARG A 182 5.48 -33.44 -1.01
N THR A 183 5.24 -34.58 -0.36
CA THR A 183 5.28 -35.91 -0.99
C THR A 183 4.18 -36.05 -2.03
N LEU A 184 2.98 -35.55 -1.74
CA LEU A 184 1.82 -35.54 -2.62
C LEU A 184 2.12 -34.82 -3.93
N ILE A 185 2.64 -33.59 -3.87
CA ILE A 185 3.00 -32.84 -5.09
C ILE A 185 4.06 -33.60 -5.91
N LYS A 186 5.10 -34.14 -5.25
CA LYS A 186 6.11 -34.97 -5.94
C LYS A 186 5.48 -36.18 -6.60
N ARG A 187 4.53 -36.85 -5.93
CA ARG A 187 3.83 -38.00 -6.47
C ARG A 187 2.94 -37.63 -7.66
N CYS A 188 2.16 -36.56 -7.56
CA CYS A 188 1.33 -36.05 -8.65
C CYS A 188 2.17 -35.67 -9.88
N LEU A 189 3.34 -35.07 -9.70
CA LEU A 189 4.28 -34.78 -10.80
C LEU A 189 4.76 -36.06 -11.52
N ALA A 190 4.90 -37.16 -10.79
CA ALA A 190 5.34 -38.45 -11.30
C ALA A 190 4.20 -39.32 -11.88
N LEU A 191 2.93 -38.87 -11.81
CA LEU A 191 1.82 -39.61 -12.39
C LEU A 191 2.00 -39.76 -13.90
N ARG A 192 1.83 -41.00 -14.37
CA ARG A 192 1.85 -41.32 -15.79
C ARG A 192 0.42 -41.68 -16.21
N PRO A 193 -0.29 -40.79 -16.93
CA PRO A 193 -1.51 -41.20 -17.61
C PRO A 193 -1.14 -42.23 -18.67
N GLU A 194 -2.06 -43.15 -18.95
CA GLU A 194 -1.86 -44.21 -19.93
C GLU A 194 -1.54 -43.66 -21.32
N THR A 195 -2.24 -42.60 -21.71
CA THR A 195 -2.08 -41.88 -22.96
C THR A 195 -2.41 -40.40 -22.72
N THR A 196 -1.88 -39.52 -23.57
CA THR A 196 -2.30 -38.11 -23.64
C THR A 196 -3.40 -37.88 -24.67
N ASP A 197 -3.60 -38.82 -25.61
CA ASP A 197 -4.76 -38.84 -26.49
C ASP A 197 -5.93 -39.51 -25.74
N LEU A 198 -6.69 -38.72 -24.98
CA LEU A 198 -7.79 -39.24 -24.17
C LEU A 198 -8.92 -39.81 -25.04
N LEU A 199 -9.09 -39.33 -26.28
CA LEU A 199 -10.14 -39.83 -27.17
C LEU A 199 -9.89 -41.28 -27.59
N SER A 200 -8.64 -41.74 -27.60
CA SER A 200 -8.31 -43.15 -27.81
C SER A 200 -8.87 -44.09 -26.74
N LEU A 201 -9.36 -43.54 -25.62
CA LEU A 201 -9.99 -44.27 -24.51
C LEU A 201 -11.51 -44.06 -24.44
N ALA A 202 -12.14 -43.43 -25.43
CA ALA A 202 -13.56 -43.08 -25.38
C ALA A 202 -14.49 -44.28 -25.10
N SER A 203 -14.14 -45.47 -25.61
CA SER A 203 -14.88 -46.72 -25.39
C SER A 203 -14.54 -47.42 -24.05
N ARG A 204 -13.66 -46.85 -23.22
CA ARG A 204 -13.16 -47.43 -21.97
C ARG A 204 -13.27 -46.42 -20.82
N PRO A 205 -14.48 -46.21 -20.25
CA PRO A 205 -14.78 -45.09 -19.35
C PRO A 205 -13.88 -45.03 -18.10
N ASP A 206 -13.57 -46.16 -17.47
CA ASP A 206 -12.72 -46.19 -16.27
C ASP A 206 -11.26 -45.81 -16.57
N ARG A 207 -10.73 -46.28 -17.70
CA ARG A 207 -9.37 -45.94 -18.16
C ARG A 207 -9.30 -44.49 -18.59
N LEU A 208 -10.32 -44.00 -19.28
CA LEU A 208 -10.48 -42.60 -19.65
C LEU A 208 -10.48 -41.71 -18.40
N LEU A 209 -11.31 -42.03 -17.40
CA LEU A 209 -11.40 -41.29 -16.14
C LEU A 209 -10.05 -41.28 -15.41
N LEU A 210 -9.38 -42.43 -15.29
CA LEU A 210 -8.10 -42.52 -14.61
C LEU A 210 -6.98 -41.76 -15.35
N ALA A 211 -6.89 -41.88 -16.67
CA ALA A 211 -5.91 -41.16 -17.48
C ALA A 211 -6.15 -39.65 -17.45
N GLY A 212 -7.40 -39.21 -17.59
CA GLY A 212 -7.80 -37.81 -17.48
C GLY A 212 -7.48 -37.22 -16.10
N THR A 213 -7.84 -37.93 -15.03
CA THR A 213 -7.56 -37.49 -13.65
C THR A 213 -6.06 -37.39 -13.37
N LYS A 214 -5.27 -38.40 -13.77
CA LYS A 214 -3.80 -38.36 -13.65
C LYS A 214 -3.19 -37.18 -14.41
N THR A 215 -3.72 -36.87 -15.59
CA THR A 215 -3.28 -35.72 -16.39
C THR A 215 -3.54 -34.41 -15.67
N ALA A 216 -4.79 -34.19 -15.22
CA ALA A 216 -5.17 -32.97 -14.49
C ALA A 216 -4.36 -32.77 -13.20
N LEU A 217 -4.18 -33.83 -12.40
CA LEU A 217 -3.39 -33.77 -11.17
C LEU A 217 -1.92 -33.46 -11.44
N ARG A 218 -1.33 -34.04 -12.49
CA ARG A 218 0.04 -33.76 -12.90
C ARG A 218 0.22 -32.30 -13.32
N ASP A 219 -0.70 -31.75 -14.09
CA ASP A 219 -0.59 -30.37 -14.57
C ASP A 219 -0.83 -29.34 -13.46
N LEU A 220 -1.75 -29.59 -12.53
CA LEU A 220 -1.89 -28.79 -11.32
C LEU A 220 -0.63 -28.85 -10.45
N ALA A 221 0.00 -30.02 -10.32
CA ALA A 221 1.24 -30.16 -9.57
C ALA A 221 2.42 -29.42 -10.23
N ARG A 222 2.49 -29.41 -11.58
CA ARG A 222 3.46 -28.59 -12.34
C ARG A 222 3.25 -27.10 -12.10
N ARG A 223 2.01 -26.63 -12.18
CA ARG A 223 1.65 -25.23 -11.89
C ARG A 223 2.02 -24.85 -10.45
N TRP A 224 1.71 -25.72 -9.49
CA TRP A 224 2.08 -25.51 -8.09
C TRP A 224 3.59 -25.38 -7.90
N ARG A 225 4.38 -26.25 -8.57
CA ARG A 225 5.85 -26.23 -8.50
C ARG A 225 6.42 -24.95 -9.11
N SER A 226 5.93 -24.55 -10.29
CA SER A 226 6.35 -23.30 -10.94
C SER A 226 6.08 -22.08 -10.04
N LEU A 227 4.90 -21.99 -9.43
CA LEU A 227 4.58 -20.93 -8.48
C LEU A 227 5.45 -20.97 -7.21
N ASP A 228 5.83 -22.16 -6.72
CA ASP A 228 6.76 -22.30 -5.59
C ASP A 228 8.16 -21.77 -5.93
N GLU A 229 8.66 -22.10 -7.12
CA GLU A 229 9.95 -21.63 -7.63
C GLU A 229 9.94 -20.11 -7.85
N GLU A 230 8.86 -19.56 -8.41
CA GLU A 230 8.64 -18.12 -8.57
C GLU A 230 8.64 -17.39 -7.22
N ILE A 231 7.89 -17.90 -6.23
CA ILE A 231 7.86 -17.34 -4.87
C ILE A 231 9.26 -17.38 -4.23
N ALA A 232 10.00 -18.47 -4.40
CA ALA A 232 11.36 -18.58 -3.87
C ALA A 232 12.31 -17.57 -4.51
N ALA A 233 12.21 -17.34 -5.82
CA ALA A 233 12.99 -16.33 -6.53
C ALA A 233 12.65 -14.91 -6.05
N LEU A 234 11.36 -14.58 -5.95
CA LEU A 234 10.88 -13.28 -5.46
C LEU A 234 11.30 -13.05 -4.00
N ASN A 235 11.25 -14.07 -3.15
CA ASN A 235 11.73 -13.98 -1.76
C ASN A 235 13.21 -13.59 -1.70
N ARG A 236 14.07 -14.17 -2.54
CA ARG A 236 15.50 -13.83 -2.58
C ARG A 236 15.73 -12.38 -3.00
N GLN A 237 15.03 -11.92 -4.04
CA GLN A 237 15.15 -10.53 -4.50
C GLN A 237 14.66 -9.53 -3.45
N ILE A 238 13.51 -9.80 -2.84
CA ILE A 238 12.95 -8.97 -1.76
C ILE A 238 13.91 -8.94 -0.56
N ASP A 239 14.46 -10.09 -0.16
CA ASP A 239 15.39 -10.16 0.97
C ASP A 239 16.66 -9.32 0.73
N GLY A 240 17.28 -9.44 -0.45
CA GLY A 240 18.45 -8.63 -0.81
C GLY A 240 18.17 -7.12 -0.77
N LEU A 241 17.10 -6.68 -1.44
CA LEU A 241 16.73 -5.27 -1.50
C LEU A 241 16.37 -4.70 -0.13
N VAL A 242 15.62 -5.45 0.69
CA VAL A 242 15.19 -5.00 2.01
C VAL A 242 16.37 -4.93 2.98
N ARG A 243 17.29 -5.90 2.97
CA ARG A 243 18.49 -5.86 3.82
C ARG A 243 19.41 -4.71 3.48
N GLN A 244 19.53 -4.38 2.20
CA GLN A 244 20.30 -3.22 1.76
C GLN A 244 19.62 -1.92 2.17
N ALA A 245 18.30 -1.81 2.01
CA ALA A 245 17.57 -0.58 2.30
C ALA A 245 17.37 -0.32 3.80
N ALA A 246 17.22 -1.37 4.62
CA ALA A 246 16.85 -1.25 6.04
C ALA A 246 17.46 -2.37 6.91
N PRO A 247 18.79 -2.44 7.03
CA PRO A 247 19.47 -3.50 7.79
C PRO A 247 19.07 -3.51 9.28
N GLU A 248 18.96 -2.33 9.91
CA GLU A 248 18.57 -2.18 11.33
C GLU A 248 17.15 -2.70 11.58
N LEU A 249 16.23 -2.42 10.65
CA LEU A 249 14.85 -2.89 10.74
C LEU A 249 14.78 -4.43 10.69
N VAL A 250 15.58 -5.06 9.83
CA VAL A 250 15.64 -6.53 9.70
C VAL A 250 16.34 -7.19 10.89
N ALA A 251 17.21 -6.47 11.61
CA ALA A 251 17.86 -6.97 12.82
C ALA A 251 16.88 -7.10 14.00
N LEU A 252 15.74 -6.41 13.98
CA LEU A 252 14.75 -6.48 15.05
C LEU A 252 14.15 -7.88 15.21
N HIS A 253 13.96 -8.33 16.45
CA HIS A 253 13.42 -9.66 16.72
C HIS A 253 12.02 -9.83 16.12
N GLY A 254 11.85 -10.87 15.29
CA GLY A 254 10.59 -11.18 14.63
C GLY A 254 10.30 -10.35 13.38
N VAL A 255 11.22 -9.49 12.94
CA VAL A 255 11.09 -8.69 11.72
C VAL A 255 11.91 -9.34 10.59
N GLY A 256 11.26 -10.17 9.78
CA GLY A 256 11.86 -10.72 8.56
C GLY A 256 11.76 -9.75 7.38
N ALA A 257 12.45 -10.05 6.26
CA ALA A 257 12.46 -9.19 5.07
C ALA A 257 11.07 -8.88 4.49
N GLU A 258 10.13 -9.83 4.53
CA GLU A 258 8.75 -9.58 4.07
C GLU A 258 8.06 -8.50 4.93
N VAL A 259 8.19 -8.63 6.25
CA VAL A 259 7.61 -7.73 7.24
C VAL A 259 8.28 -6.35 7.18
N ALA A 260 9.61 -6.30 7.11
CA ALA A 260 10.36 -5.07 6.91
C ALA A 260 9.97 -4.39 5.58
N GLY A 261 9.88 -5.16 4.49
CA GLY A 261 9.40 -4.68 3.19
C GLY A 261 7.98 -4.12 3.26
N GLN A 262 7.08 -4.67 4.08
CA GLN A 262 5.78 -4.05 4.32
C GLN A 262 5.89 -2.68 4.97
N PHE A 263 6.72 -2.51 6.01
CA PHE A 263 6.89 -1.21 6.65
C PHE A 263 7.51 -0.18 5.72
N LEU A 264 8.53 -0.57 4.93
CA LEU A 264 9.10 0.29 3.90
C LEU A 264 8.03 0.75 2.91
N VAL A 265 7.23 -0.17 2.37
CA VAL A 265 6.11 0.17 1.47
C VAL A 265 5.08 1.08 2.15
N THR A 266 4.79 0.84 3.42
CA THR A 266 3.84 1.67 4.19
C THR A 266 4.36 3.09 4.36
N VAL A 267 5.66 3.27 4.64
CA VAL A 267 6.26 4.59 4.82
C VAL A 267 6.64 5.29 3.52
N GLY A 268 6.92 4.54 2.45
CA GLY A 268 7.39 5.08 1.17
C GLY A 268 8.85 5.50 1.21
N ASP A 269 9.43 5.80 0.04
CA ASP A 269 10.81 6.26 -0.09
C ASP A 269 11.05 7.59 0.66
N ASN A 270 10.09 8.50 0.59
CA ASN A 270 10.06 9.77 1.31
C ASN A 270 9.49 9.62 2.74
N ASN A 271 10.23 8.92 3.59
CA ASN A 271 9.78 8.64 4.97
C ASN A 271 9.72 9.89 5.89
N ASN A 272 10.37 10.99 5.50
CA ASN A 272 10.32 12.29 6.17
C ASN A 272 8.89 12.86 6.29
N ARG A 273 7.96 12.41 5.44
CA ARG A 273 6.52 12.72 5.54
C ARG A 273 5.85 12.21 6.82
N ILE A 274 6.51 11.33 7.59
CA ILE A 274 6.01 10.78 8.85
C ILE A 274 6.73 11.46 10.02
N HIS A 275 6.18 12.61 10.42
CA HIS A 275 6.81 13.55 11.35
C HIS A 275 6.90 13.08 12.81
N SER A 276 6.25 11.97 13.18
CA SER A 276 6.35 11.45 14.54
C SER A 276 6.04 9.96 14.63
N GLU A 277 6.51 9.37 15.73
CA GLU A 277 6.17 8.00 16.12
C GLU A 277 4.67 7.81 16.33
N ALA A 278 3.97 8.83 16.82
CA ALA A 278 2.51 8.80 16.98
C ALA A 278 1.80 8.82 15.61
N ALA A 279 2.31 9.61 14.66
CA ALA A 279 1.81 9.62 13.28
C ALA A 279 2.01 8.24 12.61
N PHE A 280 3.18 7.61 12.82
CA PHE A 280 3.43 6.25 12.35
C PHE A 280 2.45 5.24 12.96
N ALA A 281 2.23 5.29 14.27
CA ALA A 281 1.27 4.42 14.94
C ALA A 281 -0.17 4.62 14.42
N LYS A 282 -0.56 5.86 14.10
CA LYS A 282 -1.85 6.17 13.46
C LYS A 282 -1.92 5.58 12.06
N LEU A 283 -0.86 5.73 11.26
CA LEU A 283 -0.74 5.14 9.91
C LEU A 283 -0.87 3.62 9.94
N CYS A 284 -0.25 2.93 10.90
CA CYS A 284 -0.37 1.48 11.06
C CYS A 284 -1.68 1.03 11.74
N GLY A 285 -2.58 1.95 12.10
CA GLY A 285 -3.86 1.62 12.75
C GLY A 285 -3.70 1.05 14.18
N VAL A 286 -2.64 1.43 14.89
CA VAL A 286 -2.32 0.95 16.25
C VAL A 286 -2.25 2.08 17.29
N ALA A 287 -2.49 3.33 16.89
CA ALA A 287 -2.70 4.43 17.83
C ALA A 287 -3.93 4.14 18.72
N PRO A 288 -3.81 4.27 20.05
CA PRO A 288 -4.94 4.09 20.96
C PRO A 288 -6.04 5.11 20.64
N GLN A 289 -7.28 4.63 20.51
CA GLN A 289 -8.45 5.50 20.34
C GLN A 289 -9.23 5.45 21.66
N PRO A 290 -9.37 6.57 22.40
CA PRO A 290 -10.16 6.59 23.62
C PRO A 290 -11.60 6.17 23.30
N ALA A 291 -12.12 5.24 24.09
CA ALA A 291 -13.49 4.75 24.02
C ALA A 291 -14.04 4.66 25.44
N SER A 292 -14.05 5.79 26.12
CA SER A 292 -14.73 5.97 27.40
C SER A 292 -16.18 6.36 27.14
N SER A 293 -17.11 5.56 27.66
CA SER A 293 -18.47 6.04 27.97
C SER A 293 -18.49 6.46 29.43
N GLY A 294 -19.42 7.32 29.85
CA GLY A 294 -19.51 7.81 31.24
C GLY A 294 -19.60 6.73 32.34
N ARG A 295 -19.74 5.44 31.98
CA ARG A 295 -19.74 4.28 32.88
C ARG A 295 -18.48 3.39 32.78
N THR A 296 -17.56 3.65 31.85
CA THR A 296 -16.36 2.83 31.66
C THR A 296 -15.17 3.72 31.32
N THR A 297 -14.31 3.96 32.30
CA THR A 297 -13.04 4.67 32.15
C THR A 297 -11.94 3.71 31.71
N GLY A 298 -10.97 4.19 30.93
CA GLY A 298 -9.75 3.44 30.59
C GLY A 298 -9.82 2.42 29.44
N ARG A 299 -10.95 2.28 28.72
CA ARG A 299 -11.02 1.40 27.54
C ARG A 299 -10.63 2.12 26.25
N HIS A 300 -9.83 1.43 25.43
CA HIS A 300 -9.44 1.88 24.10
C HIS A 300 -10.07 1.00 23.02
N ARG A 301 -10.66 1.61 21.99
CA ARG A 301 -11.20 0.87 20.85
C ARG A 301 -10.12 0.57 19.81
N LEU A 302 -10.37 -0.44 19.00
CA LEU A 302 -9.58 -0.74 17.80
C LEU A 302 -9.75 0.40 16.78
N SER A 303 -8.64 0.92 16.25
CA SER A 303 -8.69 1.77 15.06
C SER A 303 -9.03 0.92 13.83
N ARG A 304 -10.11 1.28 13.12
CA ARG A 304 -10.46 0.69 11.82
C ARG A 304 -9.79 1.40 10.64
N GLY A 305 -9.08 2.49 10.88
CA GLY A 305 -8.31 3.22 9.86
C GLY A 305 -6.88 2.70 9.71
N GLY A 306 -6.13 3.31 8.79
CA GLY A 306 -4.71 3.03 8.55
C GLY A 306 -4.44 1.86 7.60
N ASP A 307 -3.15 1.60 7.38
CA ASP A 307 -2.64 0.52 6.55
C ASP A 307 -2.84 -0.84 7.25
N ARG A 308 -3.79 -1.61 6.72
CA ARG A 308 -4.15 -2.93 7.27
C ARG A 308 -3.04 -3.97 7.06
N ALA A 309 -2.22 -3.82 6.03
CA ALA A 309 -1.09 -4.73 5.82
C ALA A 309 0.02 -4.46 6.83
N ALA A 310 0.32 -3.20 7.13
CA ALA A 310 1.22 -2.83 8.24
C ALA A 310 0.70 -3.31 9.60
N ASN A 311 -0.62 -3.17 9.82
CA ASN A 311 -1.27 -3.64 11.04
C ASN A 311 -1.15 -5.16 11.22
N SER A 312 -1.27 -5.92 10.13
CA SER A 312 -1.07 -7.37 10.08
C SER A 312 0.40 -7.73 10.32
N ALA A 313 1.34 -7.00 9.71
CA ALA A 313 2.77 -7.17 9.93
C ALA A 313 3.14 -7.00 11.41
N LEU A 314 2.63 -5.95 12.08
CA LEU A 314 2.81 -5.76 13.54
C LEU A 314 2.25 -6.93 14.36
N TYR A 315 1.13 -7.50 13.93
CA TYR A 315 0.54 -8.67 14.59
C TYR A 315 1.41 -9.92 14.43
N ILE A 316 1.96 -10.16 13.24
CA ILE A 316 2.89 -11.27 12.99
C ILE A 316 4.13 -11.15 13.88
N VAL A 317 4.73 -9.95 13.97
CA VAL A 317 5.88 -9.69 14.87
C VAL A 317 5.51 -9.99 16.31
N ALA A 318 4.33 -9.54 16.77
CA ALA A 318 3.86 -9.80 18.13
C ALA A 318 3.74 -11.30 18.41
N LEU A 319 3.14 -12.08 17.51
CA LEU A 319 3.01 -13.53 17.67
C LEU A 319 4.36 -14.25 17.73
N VAL A 320 5.33 -13.83 16.92
CA VAL A 320 6.68 -14.40 16.97
C VAL A 320 7.34 -14.09 18.31
N ARG A 321 7.30 -12.81 18.75
CA ARG A 321 7.90 -12.38 20.01
C ARG A 321 7.27 -13.05 21.23
N MET A 322 5.95 -13.23 21.24
CA MET A 322 5.24 -13.96 22.30
C MET A 322 5.70 -15.42 22.44
N ARG A 323 6.36 -16.00 21.43
CA ARG A 323 6.85 -17.37 21.46
C ARG A 323 8.37 -17.48 21.67
N ARG A 324 9.14 -16.47 21.24
CA ARG A 324 10.61 -16.59 21.12
C ARG A 324 11.41 -15.39 21.64
N HIS A 325 10.76 -14.38 22.21
CA HIS A 325 11.43 -13.20 22.74
C HIS A 325 11.17 -13.07 24.23
N GLN A 326 12.17 -13.42 25.06
CA GLN A 326 12.02 -13.51 26.51
C GLN A 326 11.39 -12.25 27.14
N PRO A 327 11.84 -11.01 26.84
CA PRO A 327 11.22 -9.81 27.41
C PRO A 327 9.74 -9.66 27.05
N THR A 328 9.31 -10.12 25.87
CA THR A 328 7.89 -10.11 25.49
C THR A 328 7.11 -11.21 26.19
N ILE A 329 7.70 -12.38 26.41
CA ILE A 329 7.08 -13.46 27.17
C ILE A 329 6.81 -13.01 28.61
N ASP A 330 7.80 -12.40 29.26
CA ASP A 330 7.68 -11.88 30.63
C ASP A 330 6.61 -10.78 30.70
N TYR A 331 6.60 -9.88 29.72
CA TYR A 331 5.56 -8.86 29.60
C TYR A 331 4.15 -9.46 29.47
N VAL A 332 3.98 -10.50 28.64
CA VAL A 332 2.70 -11.18 28.47
C VAL A 332 2.26 -11.85 29.77
N GLN A 333 3.16 -12.54 30.46
CA GLN A 333 2.86 -13.19 31.74
C GLN A 333 2.42 -12.16 32.79
N ARG A 334 3.17 -11.07 32.95
CA ARG A 334 2.83 -9.97 33.87
C ARG A 334 1.47 -9.36 33.56
N ARG A 335 1.20 -8.99 32.30
CA ARG A 335 -0.09 -8.38 31.92
C ARG A 335 -1.27 -9.35 32.05
N THR A 336 -1.03 -10.64 31.88
CA THR A 336 -2.04 -11.67 32.12
C THR A 336 -2.37 -11.76 33.60
N ALA A 337 -1.36 -11.69 34.48
CA ALA A 337 -1.55 -11.64 35.93
C ALA A 337 -2.30 -10.36 36.39
N GLU A 338 -2.12 -9.25 35.68
CA GLU A 338 -2.89 -7.99 35.87
C GLU A 338 -4.34 -8.07 35.33
N GLY A 339 -4.78 -9.22 34.82
CA GLY A 339 -6.17 -9.44 34.38
C GLY A 339 -6.49 -9.00 32.95
N LEU A 340 -5.49 -8.63 32.14
CA LEU A 340 -5.73 -8.27 30.74
C LEU A 340 -5.98 -9.50 29.86
N SER A 341 -6.94 -9.37 28.95
CA SER A 341 -7.16 -10.39 27.92
C SER A 341 -5.99 -10.44 26.93
N LYS A 342 -5.77 -11.61 26.31
CA LYS A 342 -4.78 -11.78 25.23
C LYS A 342 -4.91 -10.74 24.12
N ARG A 343 -6.15 -10.33 23.79
CA ARG A 343 -6.42 -9.29 22.77
C ARG A 343 -5.92 -7.92 23.20
N GLU A 344 -6.07 -7.55 24.46
CA GLU A 344 -5.57 -6.28 25.00
C GLU A 344 -4.05 -6.26 25.06
N ILE A 345 -3.44 -7.36 25.51
CA ILE A 345 -1.99 -7.53 25.54
C ILE A 345 -1.39 -7.36 24.13
N ILE A 346 -1.98 -8.02 23.12
CA ILE A 346 -1.52 -7.89 21.73
C ILE A 346 -1.65 -6.45 21.22
N ARG A 347 -2.69 -5.70 21.60
CA ARG A 347 -2.79 -4.27 21.23
C ARG A 347 -1.66 -3.45 21.82
N CYS A 348 -1.33 -3.66 23.10
CA CYS A 348 -0.17 -3.02 23.73
C CYS A 348 1.13 -3.39 23.01
N LEU A 349 1.35 -4.68 22.73
CA LEU A 349 2.55 -5.15 22.03
C LEU A 349 2.68 -4.51 20.65
N LYS A 350 1.60 -4.46 19.86
CA LYS A 350 1.63 -3.80 18.54
C LYS A 350 1.99 -2.32 18.62
N ARG A 351 1.56 -1.62 19.68
CA ARG A 351 1.94 -0.22 19.91
C ARG A 351 3.43 -0.06 20.24
N TYR A 352 3.97 -0.94 21.08
CA TYR A 352 5.41 -0.95 21.41
C TYR A 352 6.27 -1.33 20.20
N ILE A 353 5.87 -2.36 19.46
CA ILE A 353 6.57 -2.79 18.24
C ILE A 353 6.54 -1.66 17.20
N ALA A 354 5.44 -0.94 17.04
CA ALA A 354 5.38 0.21 16.12
C ALA A 354 6.37 1.33 16.50
N ARG A 355 6.58 1.57 17.81
CA ARG A 355 7.59 2.52 18.30
C ARG A 355 8.99 2.11 17.90
N GLU A 356 9.33 0.86 18.17
CA GLU A 356 10.64 0.27 17.88
C GLU A 356 10.93 0.25 16.38
N ILE A 357 9.93 -0.11 15.57
CA ILE A 357 10.03 -0.06 14.11
C ILE A 357 10.29 1.36 13.65
N TYR A 358 9.52 2.35 14.12
CA TYR A 358 9.73 3.74 13.74
C TYR A 358 11.14 4.23 14.04
N ALA A 359 11.70 3.82 15.19
CA ALA A 359 13.06 4.18 15.57
C ALA A 359 14.14 3.58 14.65
N ASN A 360 13.87 2.45 14.00
CA ASN A 360 14.79 1.72 13.12
C ASN A 360 14.40 1.82 11.62
N LEU A 361 13.50 2.73 11.27
CA LEU A 361 13.24 3.04 9.87
C LEU A 361 14.45 3.79 9.29
N PRO A 362 14.83 3.54 8.03
CA PRO A 362 15.85 4.33 7.36
C PRO A 362 15.47 5.81 7.45
N ARG A 363 16.43 6.71 7.68
CA ARG A 363 16.18 8.15 7.60
C ARG A 363 16.80 8.69 6.32
N GLN A 364 16.05 9.47 5.56
CA GLN A 364 16.65 10.23 4.47
C GLN A 364 17.55 11.32 5.05
N ALA A 365 18.70 11.56 4.40
CA ALA A 365 19.45 12.79 4.64
C ALA A 365 18.52 13.97 4.32
N SER A 366 18.44 14.94 5.22
CA SER A 366 17.57 16.11 5.06
C SER A 366 17.92 16.89 3.80
N GLU A 367 17.05 16.89 2.79
CA GLU A 367 17.04 17.94 1.75
C GLU A 367 16.49 19.25 2.35
N PRO A 368 17.02 20.42 1.97
CA PRO A 368 16.60 21.72 2.48
C PRO A 368 15.15 22.07 2.07
N PRO A 369 14.45 22.93 2.84
CA PRO A 369 13.01 23.14 2.68
C PRO A 369 12.60 24.07 1.52
N SER A 370 11.45 23.69 0.94
CA SER A 370 10.45 24.39 0.11
C SER A 370 10.75 24.77 -1.35
N PRO A 371 9.92 24.32 -2.32
CA PRO A 371 9.92 24.82 -3.69
C PRO A 371 9.27 26.21 -3.76
N VAL A 372 9.93 27.13 -4.49
CA VAL A 372 9.39 28.43 -4.90
C VAL A 372 8.24 28.21 -5.89
N PRO A 373 7.17 29.02 -5.91
CA PRO A 373 6.09 28.92 -6.88
C PRO A 373 6.64 28.81 -8.31
N LEU A 374 6.19 27.79 -9.05
CA LEU A 374 6.62 27.60 -10.43
C LEU A 374 5.97 28.69 -11.29
N THR A 375 6.82 29.50 -11.91
CA THR A 375 6.46 30.52 -12.90
C THR A 375 7.00 30.10 -14.26
N THR A 376 6.34 30.52 -15.34
CA THR A 376 6.77 30.31 -16.72
C THR A 376 8.16 30.93 -16.90
N ALA A 377 9.13 30.15 -17.40
CA ALA A 377 10.42 30.70 -17.82
C ALA A 377 10.15 31.65 -19.01
N ALA A 378 10.61 32.89 -18.88
CA ALA A 378 10.45 33.96 -19.87
C ALA A 378 11.10 33.63 -21.21
#